data_AF-A0ABC7ZPW4-F1
#
_entry.id   AF-A0ABC7ZPW4-F1
#
_cell.length_a   1.000
_cell.length_b   1.000
_cell.length_c   1.000
_cell.angle_alpha   90.00
_cell.angle_beta   90.00
_cell.angle_gamma   90.00
#
_symmetry.space_group_name_H-M   'P 1'
#
loop_
_entity.id
_entity.type
_entity.pdbx_description
1 polymer ?
#
loop_
_entity_poly.entity_id
_entity_poly.type
_entity_poly.pdbx_seq_one_letter_code
_entity_poly.pdbx_strand_id
1 'polypeptide(L)'
;MSNNSRLWGNVNVLARCGNDKRYLQVNVQATGNYVVAAMPIVRGGKLEAGNVKLKRGRLDTLPPRTVLDINQLVDAVSLRDLSPDQPIQLTQFRQAWRVKAGQRVNVIASGDGFSANAEGQALNNAAVAQNARVRMVSGQVVSGVVDADGNILINL
;
A
#
# COMPACT_ATOMS: atom_id res chain seq x y z
N MET A 1 -10.48 1.51 -15.51
CA MET A 1 -11.48 1.96 -14.51
C MET A 1 -10.88 3.11 -13.72
N SER A 2 -11.22 4.36 -14.06
CA SER A 2 -10.64 5.56 -13.43
C SER A 2 -11.28 5.80 -12.05
N ASN A 3 -10.79 5.10 -11.03
CA ASN A 3 -11.39 5.10 -9.70
C ASN A 3 -10.86 6.24 -8.82
N ASN A 4 -10.97 7.49 -9.30
CA ASN A 4 -10.62 8.68 -8.52
C ASN A 4 -11.84 9.59 -8.28
N SER A 5 -13.04 9.00 -8.18
CA SER A 5 -14.21 9.72 -7.68
C SER A 5 -14.14 9.77 -6.16
N ARG A 6 -14.03 10.97 -5.62
CA ARG A 6 -14.16 11.23 -4.18
C ARG A 6 -15.54 10.70 -3.75
N LEU A 7 -15.58 9.70 -2.86
CA LEU A 7 -16.82 8.98 -2.48
C LEU A 7 -17.76 9.82 -1.59
N TRP A 8 -17.23 10.86 -0.95
CA TRP A 8 -17.94 11.66 0.04
C TRP A 8 -17.42 13.11 0.09
N GLY A 9 -18.10 13.95 0.88
CA GLY A 9 -17.93 15.39 0.89
C GLY A 9 -18.70 16.03 -0.26
N ASN A 10 -18.21 17.16 -0.76
CA ASN A 10 -18.84 17.83 -1.89
C ASN A 10 -18.58 17.05 -3.18
N VAL A 11 -19.63 16.52 -3.79
CA VAL A 11 -19.57 15.74 -5.04
C VAL A 11 -20.60 16.26 -6.04
N ASN A 12 -20.26 16.17 -7.33
CA ASN A 12 -21.16 16.49 -8.43
C ASN A 12 -21.72 15.20 -9.01
N VAL A 13 -23.04 15.05 -8.97
CA VAL A 13 -23.75 13.88 -9.47
C VAL A 13 -24.47 14.25 -10.76
N LEU A 14 -24.22 13.49 -11.82
CA LEU A 14 -24.95 13.64 -13.08
C LEU A 14 -26.26 12.84 -13.00
N ALA A 15 -27.38 13.54 -12.94
CA ALA A 15 -28.70 12.95 -13.08
C ALA A 15 -29.10 12.94 -14.58
N ARG A 16 -29.57 11.80 -15.08
CA ARG A 16 -30.08 11.65 -16.45
C ARG A 16 -31.52 11.15 -16.43
N CYS A 17 -32.41 11.84 -17.13
CA CYS A 17 -33.79 11.43 -17.34
C CYS A 17 -34.11 11.53 -18.85
N GLY A 18 -34.11 10.40 -19.56
CA GLY A 18 -34.21 10.42 -21.03
C GLY A 18 -33.05 11.22 -21.66
N ASN A 19 -33.38 12.26 -22.42
CA ASN A 19 -32.41 13.17 -23.03
C ASN A 19 -31.93 14.30 -22.11
N ASP A 20 -32.57 14.50 -20.94
CA ASP A 20 -32.20 15.54 -20.00
C ASP A 20 -30.99 15.12 -19.15
N LYS A 21 -30.07 16.07 -18.97
CA LYS A 21 -28.87 15.92 -18.14
C LYS A 21 -28.77 17.09 -17.17
N ARG A 22 -28.65 16.81 -15.87
CA ARG A 22 -28.45 17.82 -14.83
C ARG A 22 -27.28 17.44 -13.93
N TYR A 23 -26.42 18.41 -13.64
CA TYR A 23 -25.38 18.27 -12.63
C TYR A 23 -25.92 18.77 -11.29
N LEU A 24 -25.97 17.89 -10.30
CA LEU A 24 -26.42 18.17 -8.95
C LEU A 24 -25.20 18.25 -8.03
N GLN A 25 -25.00 19.40 -7.39
CA GLN A 25 -23.99 19.54 -6.34
C GLN A 25 -24.59 19.08 -5.01
N VAL A 26 -23.99 18.06 -4.39
CA VAL A 26 -24.46 17.49 -3.13
C VAL A 26 -23.32 17.36 -2.13
N ASN A 27 -23.64 17.45 -0.84
CA ASN A 27 -22.70 17.16 0.24
C ASN A 27 -23.05 15.79 0.84
N VAL A 28 -22.17 14.81 0.62
CA VAL A 28 -22.35 13.44 1.13
C VAL A 28 -21.59 13.30 2.44
N GLN A 29 -22.31 13.21 3.55
CA GLN A 29 -21.74 12.99 4.88
C GLN A 29 -21.68 11.50 5.14
N ALA A 30 -20.48 10.94 5.25
CA ALA A 30 -20.27 9.52 5.45
C ALA A 30 -19.67 9.27 6.83
N THR A 31 -20.23 8.32 7.57
CA THR A 31 -19.68 7.89 8.87
C THR A 31 -19.25 6.44 8.78
N GLY A 32 -18.02 6.16 9.22
CA GLY A 32 -17.46 4.81 9.18
C GLY A 32 -16.21 4.69 10.01
N ASN A 33 -15.56 3.53 9.90
CA ASN A 33 -14.32 3.26 10.61
C ASN A 33 -13.12 3.72 9.78
N TYR A 34 -12.12 4.26 10.46
CA TYR A 34 -10.83 4.63 9.91
C TYR A 34 -9.73 4.34 10.93
N VAL A 35 -8.48 4.24 10.46
CA VAL A 35 -7.37 3.86 11.32
C VAL A 35 -6.71 5.09 11.93
N VAL A 36 -6.46 5.03 13.24
CA VAL A 36 -5.70 6.02 13.99
C VAL A 36 -4.56 5.38 14.77
N ALA A 37 -3.55 6.17 15.12
CA ALA A 37 -2.55 5.77 16.09
C ALA A 37 -3.20 5.62 17.48
N ALA A 38 -3.00 4.47 18.13
CA ALA A 38 -3.51 4.20 19.48
C ALA A 38 -2.63 4.82 20.57
N MET A 39 -1.33 4.97 20.28
CA MET A 39 -0.30 5.55 21.14
C MET A 39 0.75 6.28 20.28
N PRO A 40 1.73 7.00 20.85
CA PRO A 40 2.77 7.65 20.06
C PRO A 40 3.57 6.62 19.24
N ILE A 41 3.76 6.89 17.94
CA ILE A 41 4.56 6.04 17.04
C ILE A 41 5.67 6.90 16.46
N VAL A 42 6.91 6.57 16.76
CA VAL A 42 8.07 7.28 16.22
C VAL A 42 8.34 6.89 14.77
N ARG A 43 9.01 7.76 14.02
CA ARG A 43 9.52 7.47 12.68
C ARG A 43 10.38 6.20 12.71
N GLY A 44 10.12 5.29 11.76
CA GLY A 44 10.76 3.98 11.69
C GLY A 44 10.10 2.91 12.57
N GLY A 45 9.13 3.30 13.42
CA GLY A 45 8.31 2.36 14.19
C GLY A 45 7.40 1.53 13.27
N LYS A 46 7.20 0.26 13.63
CA LYS A 46 6.24 -0.62 12.96
C LYS A 46 4.82 -0.20 13.30
N LEU A 47 3.89 -0.32 12.36
CA LEU A 47 2.46 -0.19 12.60
C LEU A 47 1.93 -1.61 12.83
N GLU A 48 1.50 -1.90 14.05
CA GLU A 48 1.08 -3.23 14.48
C GLU A 48 -0.19 -3.14 15.32
N ALA A 49 -0.89 -4.27 15.49
CA ALA A 49 -2.20 -4.30 16.15
C ALA A 49 -2.21 -3.67 17.56
N GLY A 50 -1.08 -3.61 18.25
CA GLY A 50 -0.95 -2.96 19.56
C GLY A 50 -0.88 -1.43 19.53
N ASN A 51 -0.48 -0.81 18.41
CA ASN A 51 -0.24 0.63 18.32
C ASN A 51 -1.14 1.37 17.33
N VAL A 52 -1.99 0.66 16.61
CA VAL A 52 -3.06 1.23 15.77
C VAL A 52 -4.42 0.71 16.19
N LYS A 53 -5.47 1.51 15.98
CA LYS A 53 -6.86 1.11 16.28
C LYS A 53 -7.82 1.67 15.25
N LEU A 54 -8.98 1.02 15.10
CA LEU A 54 -10.09 1.57 14.36
C LEU A 54 -10.83 2.59 15.22
N LYS A 55 -11.13 3.75 14.65
CA LYS A 55 -11.97 4.80 15.21
C LYS A 55 -13.15 5.05 14.29
N ARG A 56 -14.35 5.20 14.85
CA ARG A 56 -15.56 5.53 14.08
C ARG A 56 -15.76 7.04 14.04
N GLY A 57 -16.04 7.60 12.87
CA GLY A 57 -16.31 9.03 12.72
C GLY A 57 -16.61 9.45 11.27
N ARG A 58 -16.65 10.76 11.05
CA ARG A 58 -16.95 11.37 9.75
C ARG A 58 -15.78 11.16 8.79
N LEU A 59 -16.02 10.43 7.71
CA LEU A 59 -15.02 10.10 6.69
C LEU A 59 -14.78 11.27 5.73
N ASP A 60 -15.79 12.10 5.50
CA ASP A 60 -15.73 13.25 4.61
C ASP A 60 -14.88 14.40 5.15
N THR A 61 -14.61 14.41 6.46
CA THR A 61 -13.75 15.40 7.13
C THR A 61 -12.31 14.89 7.31
N LEU A 62 -12.01 13.65 6.92
CA LEU A 62 -10.68 13.08 7.10
C LEU A 62 -9.67 13.69 6.12
N PRO A 63 -8.38 13.75 6.51
CA PRO A 63 -7.31 14.06 5.58
C PRO A 63 -7.32 13.11 4.36
N PRO A 64 -6.85 13.57 3.19
CA PRO A 64 -6.77 12.74 2.00
C PRO A 64 -6.01 11.44 2.25
N ARG A 65 -6.48 10.35 1.64
CA ARG A 65 -5.85 9.02 1.71
C ARG A 65 -5.66 8.49 3.15
N THR A 66 -6.57 8.84 4.06
CA THR A 66 -6.66 8.18 5.37
C THR A 66 -6.98 6.70 5.18
N VAL A 67 -6.30 5.84 5.95
CA VAL A 67 -6.48 4.39 5.91
C VAL A 67 -7.82 4.02 6.54
N LEU A 68 -8.59 3.19 5.86
CA LEU A 68 -9.92 2.74 6.30
C LEU A 68 -9.92 1.28 6.75
N ASP A 69 -8.98 0.48 6.23
CA ASP A 69 -8.80 -0.92 6.56
C ASP A 69 -7.45 -1.12 7.25
N ILE A 70 -7.50 -1.66 8.47
CA ILE A 70 -6.32 -1.91 9.30
C ILE A 70 -5.37 -2.92 8.66
N ASN A 71 -5.86 -3.82 7.80
CA ASN A 71 -5.03 -4.81 7.11
C ASN A 71 -4.04 -4.16 6.13
N GLN A 72 -4.26 -2.91 5.71
CA GLN A 72 -3.30 -2.18 4.88
C GLN A 72 -2.03 -1.77 5.63
N LEU A 73 -2.05 -1.86 6.97
CA LEU A 73 -0.92 -1.54 7.84
C LEU A 73 -0.10 -2.77 8.24
N VAL A 74 -0.46 -3.97 7.77
CA VAL A 74 0.33 -5.18 8.02
C VAL A 74 1.77 -4.93 7.56
N ASP A 75 2.73 -5.21 8.42
CA ASP A 75 4.16 -4.96 8.22
C ASP A 75 4.51 -3.54 7.78
N ALA A 76 3.65 -2.55 8.03
CA ALA A 76 3.95 -1.17 7.68
C ALA A 76 4.93 -0.53 8.67
N VAL A 77 5.72 0.41 8.17
CA VAL A 77 6.70 1.20 8.94
C VAL A 77 6.41 2.67 8.74
N SER A 78 6.28 3.40 9.85
CA SER A 78 6.00 4.83 9.82
C SER A 78 7.19 5.61 9.24
N LEU A 79 6.88 6.57 8.37
CA LEU A 79 7.84 7.51 7.78
C LEU A 79 7.97 8.80 8.59
N ARG A 80 7.10 9.01 9.59
CA ARG A 80 7.02 10.20 10.46
C ARG A 80 6.65 9.82 11.89
N ASP A 81 6.78 10.78 12.79
CA ASP A 81 6.19 10.65 14.13
C ASP A 81 4.67 10.85 14.04
N LEU A 82 3.92 9.98 14.72
CA LEU A 82 2.46 10.00 14.78
C LEU A 82 2.02 10.17 16.23
N SER A 83 1.12 11.12 16.45
CA SER A 83 0.52 11.38 17.75
C SER A 83 -0.67 10.45 18.01
N PRO A 84 -1.02 10.16 19.27
CA PRO A 84 -2.24 9.43 19.61
C PRO A 84 -3.50 10.06 18.97
N ASP A 85 -4.43 9.20 18.55
CA ASP A 85 -5.69 9.53 17.87
C ASP A 85 -5.56 10.26 16.52
N GLN A 86 -4.34 10.40 16.00
CA GLN A 86 -4.10 10.95 14.67
C GLN A 86 -4.55 9.94 13.59
N PRO A 87 -5.36 10.36 12.59
CA PRO A 87 -5.67 9.54 11.42
C PRO A 87 -4.41 9.22 10.62
N ILE A 88 -4.21 7.93 10.33
CA ILE A 88 -3.04 7.46 9.58
C ILE A 88 -3.34 7.56 8.09
N GLN A 89 -2.42 8.17 7.34
CA GLN A 89 -2.53 8.34 5.88
C GLN A 89 -1.59 7.39 5.14
N LEU A 90 -1.97 6.96 3.94
CA LEU A 90 -1.15 6.11 3.07
C LEU A 90 0.23 6.70 2.71
N THR A 91 0.40 8.01 2.84
CA THR A 91 1.67 8.72 2.58
C THR A 91 2.60 8.76 3.80
N GLN A 92 2.10 8.41 4.98
CA GLN A 92 2.84 8.50 6.24
C GLN A 92 3.56 7.20 6.62
N PHE A 93 3.36 6.13 5.85
CA PHE A 93 4.04 4.86 6.07
C PHE A 93 4.49 4.26 4.74
N ARG A 94 5.38 3.29 4.84
CA ARG A 94 5.73 2.39 3.75
C ARG A 94 5.55 0.96 4.23
N GLN A 95 5.31 0.04 3.31
CA GLN A 95 5.45 -1.38 3.62
C GLN A 95 6.89 -1.69 4.06
N ALA A 96 7.06 -2.62 5.00
CA ALA A 96 8.39 -3.09 5.39
C ALA A 96 9.10 -3.68 4.18
N TRP A 97 10.42 -3.56 4.18
CA TRP A 97 11.22 -4.18 3.14
C TRP A 97 11.27 -5.66 3.41
N ARG A 98 10.64 -6.44 2.54
CA ARG A 98 10.74 -7.90 2.57
C ARG A 98 12.11 -8.37 2.06
N VAL A 99 12.64 -7.61 1.10
CA VAL A 99 13.97 -7.75 0.52
C VAL A 99 14.73 -6.44 0.70
N LYS A 100 15.96 -6.51 1.20
CA LYS A 100 16.87 -5.37 1.37
C LYS A 100 17.98 -5.40 0.33
N ALA A 101 18.49 -4.23 -0.05
CA ALA A 101 19.69 -4.13 -0.87
C ALA A 101 20.88 -4.86 -0.19
N GLY A 102 21.61 -5.65 -0.96
CA GLY A 102 22.70 -6.50 -0.48
C GLY A 102 22.26 -7.88 0.03
N GLN A 103 20.96 -8.12 0.23
CA GLN A 103 20.44 -9.42 0.68
C GLN A 103 20.57 -10.48 -0.42
N ARG A 104 20.99 -11.68 -0.04
CA ARG A 104 20.93 -12.87 -0.91
C ARG A 104 19.47 -13.31 -1.02
N VAL A 105 18.97 -13.43 -2.25
CA VAL A 105 17.59 -13.79 -2.57
C VAL A 105 17.56 -14.93 -3.57
N ASN A 106 16.50 -15.72 -3.54
CA ASN A 106 16.23 -16.72 -4.55
C ASN A 106 15.37 -16.09 -5.65
N VAL A 107 15.72 -16.33 -6.91
CA VAL A 107 15.01 -15.87 -8.11
C VAL A 107 14.35 -17.08 -8.73
N ILE A 108 13.03 -17.01 -8.87
CA ILE A 108 12.20 -18.07 -9.45
C ILE A 108 11.64 -17.51 -10.75
N ALA A 109 12.12 -18.04 -11.87
CA ALA A 109 11.58 -17.74 -13.19
C ALA A 109 10.66 -18.88 -13.64
N SER A 110 9.47 -18.56 -14.11
CA SER A 110 8.50 -19.53 -14.63
C SER A 110 7.83 -19.03 -15.89
N GLY A 111 7.56 -19.96 -16.81
CA GLY A 111 6.82 -19.74 -18.05
C GLY A 111 6.28 -21.06 -18.59
N ASP A 112 5.74 -21.06 -19.81
CA ASP A 112 5.07 -22.23 -20.39
C ASP A 112 6.00 -23.46 -20.49
N GLY A 113 5.83 -24.40 -19.55
CA GLY A 113 6.57 -25.67 -19.51
C GLY A 113 7.96 -25.59 -18.87
N PHE A 114 8.36 -24.47 -18.25
CA PHE A 114 9.65 -24.38 -17.57
C PHE A 114 9.60 -23.63 -16.23
N SER A 115 10.48 -24.03 -15.32
CA SER A 115 10.78 -23.32 -14.08
C SER A 115 12.29 -23.36 -13.84
N ALA A 116 12.87 -22.22 -13.52
CA ALA A 116 14.28 -22.07 -13.20
C ALA A 116 14.43 -21.34 -11.87
N ASN A 117 15.30 -21.87 -11.01
CA ASN A 117 15.63 -21.29 -9.70
C ASN A 117 17.11 -20.93 -9.68
N ALA A 118 17.43 -19.72 -9.24
CA ALA A 118 18.81 -19.27 -9.13
C ALA A 118 18.96 -18.22 -8.02
N GLU A 119 20.13 -18.19 -7.38
CA GLU A 119 20.40 -17.20 -6.35
C GLU A 119 21.05 -15.94 -6.91
N GLY A 120 20.77 -14.81 -6.27
CA GLY A 120 21.40 -13.54 -6.57
C GLY A 120 21.38 -12.59 -5.38
N GLN A 121 21.91 -11.39 -5.60
CA GLN A 121 21.97 -10.33 -4.61
C GLN A 121 21.03 -9.18 -5.00
N ALA A 122 20.11 -8.80 -4.11
CA ALA A 122 19.21 -7.69 -4.34
C ALA A 122 19.98 -6.34 -4.41
N LEU A 123 19.64 -5.51 -5.39
CA LEU A 123 20.26 -4.21 -5.63
C LEU A 123 19.45 -3.04 -5.05
N ASN A 124 18.18 -3.27 -4.69
CA ASN A 124 17.33 -2.28 -4.04
C ASN A 124 16.46 -2.92 -2.96
N ASN A 125 15.94 -2.07 -2.07
CA ASN A 125 14.93 -2.48 -1.12
C ASN A 125 13.58 -2.64 -1.84
N ALA A 126 12.81 -3.65 -1.47
CA ALA A 126 11.48 -3.91 -2.01
C ALA A 126 10.59 -4.60 -0.95
N ALA A 127 9.33 -4.17 -0.89
CA ALA A 127 8.28 -4.87 -0.15
C ALA A 127 7.66 -5.99 -0.99
N VAL A 128 6.80 -6.81 -0.38
CA VAL A 128 5.97 -7.80 -1.10
C VAL A 128 5.19 -7.09 -2.22
N ALA A 129 5.05 -7.76 -3.36
CA ALA A 129 4.43 -7.25 -4.59
C ALA A 129 5.11 -6.02 -5.23
N GLN A 130 6.29 -5.60 -4.75
CA GLN A 130 7.10 -4.57 -5.40
C GLN A 130 8.18 -5.17 -6.28
N ASN A 131 8.66 -4.38 -7.25
CA ASN A 131 9.75 -4.78 -8.13
C ASN A 131 11.11 -4.70 -7.41
N ALA A 132 11.90 -5.76 -7.53
CA ALA A 132 13.27 -5.83 -7.06
C ALA A 132 14.22 -6.14 -8.21
N ARG A 133 15.36 -5.45 -8.25
CA ARG A 133 16.47 -5.76 -9.14
C ARG A 133 17.45 -6.67 -8.42
N VAL A 134 17.90 -7.72 -9.10
CA VAL A 134 18.80 -8.72 -8.54
C VAL A 134 20.01 -8.87 -9.46
N ARG A 135 21.22 -8.82 -8.90
CA ARG A 135 22.45 -9.19 -9.58
C ARG A 135 22.68 -10.68 -9.38
N MET A 136 22.66 -11.43 -10.48
CA MET A 136 22.94 -12.86 -10.51
C MET A 136 24.44 -13.12 -10.32
N VAL A 137 24.81 -14.36 -9.99
CA VAL A 137 26.22 -14.79 -9.89
C VAL A 137 26.98 -14.58 -11.21
N SER A 138 26.29 -14.68 -12.35
CA SER A 138 26.85 -14.39 -13.68
C SER A 138 27.17 -12.92 -13.93
N GLY A 139 26.77 -12.01 -13.02
CA GLY A 139 26.89 -10.56 -13.18
C GLY A 139 25.71 -9.91 -13.91
N GLN A 140 24.82 -10.69 -14.53
CA GLN A 140 23.59 -10.18 -15.14
C GLN A 140 22.64 -9.61 -14.08
N VAL A 141 21.87 -8.59 -14.46
CA VAL A 141 20.85 -7.98 -13.60
C VAL A 141 19.47 -8.34 -14.13
N VAL A 142 18.66 -8.98 -13.28
CA VAL A 142 17.27 -9.33 -13.58
C VAL A 142 16.33 -8.51 -12.70
N SER A 143 15.08 -8.35 -13.15
CA SER A 143 14.02 -7.67 -12.38
C SER A 143 12.83 -8.60 -12.22
N GLY A 144 12.23 -8.62 -11.04
CA GLY A 144 11.05 -9.42 -10.76
C GLY A 144 10.28 -8.89 -9.56
N VAL A 145 9.16 -9.54 -9.26
CA VAL A 145 8.25 -9.14 -8.18
C VAL A 145 8.55 -9.94 -6.92
N VAL A 146 8.65 -9.26 -5.77
CA VAL A 146 8.90 -9.91 -4.48
C VAL A 146 7.65 -10.65 -4.00
N ASP A 147 7.77 -11.92 -3.62
CA ASP A 147 6.70 -12.69 -2.97
C ASP A 147 6.72 -12.54 -1.43
N ALA A 148 5.78 -13.19 -0.74
CA ALA A 148 5.68 -13.16 0.72
C ALA A 148 6.88 -13.84 1.42
N ASP A 149 7.52 -14.81 0.76
CA ASP A 149 8.69 -15.55 1.24
C ASP A 149 10.02 -14.84 0.94
N GLY A 150 9.98 -13.71 0.24
CA GLY A 150 11.14 -12.92 -0.12
C GLY A 150 11.89 -13.44 -1.35
N ASN A 151 11.28 -14.36 -2.11
CA ASN A 151 11.75 -14.77 -3.42
C ASN A 151 11.36 -13.71 -4.47
N ILE A 152 12.10 -13.71 -5.57
CA ILE A 152 11.89 -12.80 -6.69
C ILE A 152 11.28 -13.59 -7.84
N LEU A 153 10.02 -13.32 -8.14
CA LEU A 153 9.27 -14.01 -9.18
C LEU A 153 9.42 -13.29 -10.52
N ILE A 154 9.73 -14.05 -11.57
CA ILE A 154 9.78 -13.58 -12.95
C ILE A 154 8.84 -14.46 -13.78
N ASN A 155 7.79 -13.86 -14.31
CA ASN A 155 6.87 -14.54 -15.22
C ASN A 155 7.24 -14.16 -16.66
N LEU A 156 7.48 -15.16 -17.49
CA LEU A 156 7.87 -15.04 -18.90
C LEU A 156 6.73 -15.50 -19.82
#